data_AF-A0A2D8YVB0-F1
#
_entry.id   AF-A0A2D8YVB0-F1
#
_cell.length_a   1.000
_cell.length_b   1.000
_cell.length_c   1.000
_cell.angle_alpha   90.00
_cell.angle_beta   90.00
_cell.angle_gamma   90.00
#
_symmetry.space_group_name_H-M   'P 1'
#
loop_
_entity.id
_entity.type
_entity.pdbx_description
1 polymer ?
#
loop_
_entity_poly.entity_id
_entity_poly.type
_entity_poly.pdbx_seq_one_letter_code
_entity_poly.pdbx_strand_id
1 'polypeptide(L)'
;MGTDEFRRNMNDLEALSLEIEQAPEFKMDPATSSRTELLHRFNLHRAMVNLLHFVTVHMMRADAEDYDLESEKWILSALDKASEDIRIGLARPLPVNVRHLAERAQNLTNGILANIHTIAA
;
A
#
# COMPACT_ATOMS: atom_id res chain seq x y z
N MET A 1 -19.31 5.10 1.55
CA MET A 1 -18.62 5.86 0.45
C MET A 1 -19.49 5.95 -0.81
N GLY A 2 -19.36 6.99 -1.64
CA GLY A 2 -20.11 7.08 -2.91
C GLY A 2 -19.63 6.07 -3.96
N THR A 3 -20.52 5.51 -4.78
CA THR A 3 -20.18 4.45 -5.77
C THR A 3 -19.13 4.89 -6.79
N ASP A 4 -19.19 6.13 -7.29
CA ASP A 4 -18.21 6.63 -8.27
C ASP A 4 -16.82 6.81 -7.65
N GLU A 5 -16.77 7.20 -6.38
CA GLU A 5 -15.53 7.32 -5.62
C GLU A 5 -14.92 5.95 -5.32
N PHE A 6 -15.75 4.97 -4.91
CA PHE A 6 -15.31 3.58 -4.76
C PHE A 6 -14.67 3.07 -6.07
N ARG A 7 -15.34 3.27 -7.21
CA ARG A 7 -14.84 2.82 -8.51
C ARG A 7 -13.52 3.51 -8.88
N ARG A 8 -13.40 4.82 -8.66
CA ARG A 8 -12.15 5.56 -8.90
C ARG A 8 -11.02 5.00 -8.05
N ASN A 9 -11.23 4.85 -6.74
CA ASN A 9 -10.22 4.34 -5.83
C ASN A 9 -9.80 2.91 -6.19
N MET A 10 -10.74 2.04 -6.59
CA MET A 10 -10.41 0.69 -7.10
C MET A 10 -9.53 0.73 -8.34
N ASN A 11 -9.84 1.60 -9.32
CA ASN A 11 -9.02 1.73 -10.53
C ASN A 11 -7.60 2.24 -10.21
N ASP A 12 -7.48 3.21 -9.30
CA ASP A 12 -6.19 3.75 -8.89
C ASP A 12 -5.35 2.69 -8.14
N LEU A 13 -5.99 1.87 -7.30
CA LEU A 13 -5.36 0.75 -6.60
C LEU A 13 -4.88 -0.33 -7.58
N GLU A 14 -5.71 -0.70 -8.57
CA GLU A 14 -5.35 -1.68 -9.60
C GLU A 14 -4.18 -1.20 -10.44
N ALA A 15 -4.24 0.05 -10.95
CA ALA A 15 -3.19 0.64 -11.75
C ALA A 15 -1.85 0.68 -10.98
N LEU A 16 -1.87 1.15 -9.73
CA LEU A 16 -0.65 1.22 -8.93
C LEU A 16 -0.11 -0.18 -8.56
N SER A 17 -0.99 -1.14 -8.29
CA SER A 17 -0.57 -2.53 -8.02
C SER A 17 0.16 -3.13 -9.23
N LEU A 18 -0.37 -2.90 -10.44
CA LEU A 18 0.26 -3.36 -11.68
C LEU A 18 1.61 -2.70 -11.93
N GLU A 19 1.72 -1.39 -11.69
CA GLU A 19 2.99 -0.67 -11.80
C GLU A 19 4.05 -1.21 -10.84
N ILE A 20 3.68 -1.52 -9.60
CA ILE A 20 4.59 -2.10 -8.60
C ILE A 20 5.03 -3.51 -9.00
N GLU A 21 4.11 -4.35 -9.48
CA GLU A 21 4.42 -5.71 -9.93
C GLU A 21 5.38 -5.72 -11.12
N GLN A 22 5.22 -4.77 -12.04
CA GLN A 22 6.02 -4.68 -13.26
C GLN A 22 7.35 -3.95 -13.06
N ALA A 23 7.54 -3.25 -11.94
CA ALA A 23 8.73 -2.44 -11.68
C ALA A 23 10.01 -3.30 -11.69
N PRO A 24 10.96 -3.03 -12.60
CA PRO A 24 12.17 -3.83 -12.74
C PRO A 24 13.05 -3.79 -11.49
N GLU A 25 12.95 -2.75 -10.67
CA GLU A 25 13.74 -2.59 -9.46
C GLU A 25 13.43 -3.64 -8.38
N PHE A 26 12.26 -4.27 -8.44
CA PHE A 26 11.89 -5.39 -7.55
C PHE A 26 12.20 -6.75 -8.15
N LYS A 27 12.68 -6.82 -9.40
CA LYS A 27 13.24 -8.06 -9.95
C LYS A 27 14.57 -8.33 -9.25
N MET A 28 14.59 -9.38 -8.42
CA MET A 28 15.74 -9.74 -7.60
C MET A 28 16.77 -10.49 -8.44
N ASP A 29 17.80 -9.80 -8.93
CA ASP A 29 18.95 -10.43 -9.58
C ASP A 29 20.14 -10.52 -8.61
N PRO A 30 20.51 -11.74 -8.16
CA PRO A 30 21.63 -11.93 -7.24
C PRO A 30 23.00 -11.59 -7.85
N ALA A 31 23.12 -11.47 -9.17
CA ALA A 31 24.38 -11.16 -9.84
C ALA A 31 24.73 -9.66 -9.79
N THR A 32 23.74 -8.78 -9.60
CA THR A 32 23.91 -7.33 -9.80
C THR A 32 23.71 -6.49 -8.53
N SER A 33 23.32 -7.10 -7.41
CA SER A 33 23.00 -6.39 -6.17
C SER A 33 23.51 -7.12 -4.93
N SER A 34 23.88 -6.36 -3.91
CA SER A 34 24.28 -6.94 -2.61
C SER A 34 23.08 -7.59 -1.91
N ARG A 35 23.32 -8.59 -1.04
CA ARG A 35 22.26 -9.20 -0.21
C ARG A 35 21.47 -8.15 0.59
N THR A 36 22.15 -7.15 1.13
CA THR A 36 21.52 -6.07 1.91
C THR A 36 20.57 -5.24 1.06
N GLU A 37 20.95 -4.97 -0.18
CA GLU A 37 20.13 -4.22 -1.14
C GLU A 37 18.92 -5.03 -1.61
N LEU A 38 19.12 -6.31 -1.93
CA LEU A 38 18.03 -7.22 -2.30
C LEU A 38 16.99 -7.34 -1.17
N LEU A 39 17.45 -7.57 0.06
CA LEU A 39 16.56 -7.63 1.23
C LEU A 39 15.81 -6.30 1.45
N HIS A 40 16.49 -5.18 1.23
CA HIS A 40 15.88 -3.87 1.37
C HIS A 40 14.76 -3.65 0.35
N ARG A 41 15.04 -3.91 -0.94
CA ARG A 41 14.06 -3.81 -2.03
C ARG A 41 12.90 -4.79 -1.82
N PHE A 42 13.19 -6.01 -1.36
CA PHE A 42 12.17 -7.02 -1.07
C PHE A 42 11.22 -6.55 0.03
N ASN A 43 11.78 -6.04 1.14
CA ASN A 43 10.98 -5.56 2.25
C ASN A 43 10.12 -4.35 1.86
N LEU A 44 10.66 -3.43 1.05
CA LEU A 44 9.90 -2.29 0.56
C LEU A 44 8.76 -2.72 -0.38
N HIS A 45 9.05 -3.62 -1.34
CA HIS A 45 8.03 -4.19 -2.22
C HIS A 45 6.89 -4.85 -1.42
N ARG A 46 7.25 -5.73 -0.48
CA ARG A 46 6.29 -6.40 0.40
C ARG A 46 5.44 -5.40 1.19
N ALA A 47 6.05 -4.33 1.70
CA ALA A 47 5.34 -3.32 2.47
C ALA A 47 4.32 -2.56 1.60
N MET A 48 4.68 -2.19 0.38
CA MET A 48 3.75 -1.54 -0.55
C MET A 48 2.59 -2.46 -0.96
N VAL A 49 2.89 -3.72 -1.31
CA VAL A 49 1.84 -4.70 -1.64
C VAL A 49 0.88 -4.91 -0.46
N ASN A 50 1.40 -5.02 0.76
CA ASN A 50 0.58 -5.13 1.96
C ASN A 50 -0.28 -3.89 2.16
N LEU A 51 0.28 -2.69 1.97
CA LEU A 51 -0.46 -1.44 2.12
C LEU A 51 -1.68 -1.39 1.17
N LEU A 52 -1.44 -1.66 -0.13
CA LEU A 52 -2.50 -1.67 -1.14
C LEU A 52 -3.52 -2.79 -0.88
N HIS A 53 -3.07 -3.96 -0.44
CA HIS A 53 -3.95 -5.06 -0.09
C HIS A 53 -4.89 -4.69 1.06
N PHE A 54 -4.35 -4.22 2.19
CA PHE A 54 -5.16 -3.94 3.36
C PHE A 54 -6.11 -2.76 3.17
N VAL A 55 -5.72 -1.73 2.40
CA VAL A 55 -6.63 -0.61 2.13
C VAL A 55 -7.76 -1.04 1.21
N THR A 56 -7.49 -1.94 0.25
CA THR A 56 -8.53 -2.54 -0.60
C THR A 56 -9.53 -3.33 0.25
N VAL A 57 -9.04 -4.19 1.15
CA VAL A 57 -9.90 -4.95 2.06
C VAL A 57 -10.73 -4.01 2.94
N HIS A 58 -10.10 -2.97 3.51
CA HIS A 58 -10.82 -1.99 4.33
C HIS A 58 -11.93 -1.31 3.54
N MET A 59 -11.63 -0.85 2.32
CA MET A 59 -12.58 -0.18 1.44
C MET A 59 -13.75 -1.07 1.05
N MET A 60 -13.53 -2.38 0.85
CA MET A 60 -14.59 -3.34 0.56
C MET A 60 -15.46 -3.68 1.76
N ARG A 61 -14.92 -3.53 2.98
CA ARG A 61 -15.58 -3.93 4.23
C ARG A 61 -16.21 -2.76 4.99
N ALA A 62 -15.77 -1.53 4.76
CA ALA A 62 -16.16 -0.36 5.55
C ALA A 62 -17.68 -0.12 5.62
N ASP A 63 -18.41 -0.44 4.54
CA ASP A 63 -19.88 -0.29 4.48
C ASP A 63 -20.62 -1.63 4.68
N ALA A 64 -19.94 -2.72 5.06
CA ALA A 64 -20.54 -4.05 5.22
C ALA A 64 -21.19 -4.21 6.62
N GLU A 65 -22.42 -4.72 6.66
CA GLU A 65 -23.20 -4.89 7.89
C GLU A 65 -22.54 -5.83 8.92
N ASP A 66 -21.70 -6.75 8.46
CA ASP A 66 -20.99 -7.74 9.27
C ASP A 66 -19.55 -7.31 9.63
N TYR A 67 -19.16 -6.08 9.30
CA TYR A 67 -17.81 -5.62 9.58
C TYR A 67 -17.66 -5.18 11.03
N ASP A 68 -17.06 -6.05 11.83
CA ASP A 68 -16.88 -5.85 13.26
C ASP A 68 -15.64 -4.99 13.61
N LEU A 69 -15.67 -4.40 14.81
CA LEU A 69 -14.62 -3.52 15.32
C LEU A 69 -13.26 -4.21 15.53
N GLU A 70 -13.21 -5.53 15.72
CA GLU A 70 -11.96 -6.27 15.89
C GLU A 70 -11.27 -6.45 14.54
N SER A 71 -12.02 -6.88 13.52
CA SER A 71 -11.60 -6.93 12.13
C SER A 71 -11.08 -5.58 11.64
N GLU A 72 -11.78 -4.50 11.99
CA GLU A 72 -11.36 -3.15 11.65
C GLU A 72 -10.03 -2.75 12.30
N LYS A 73 -9.89 -2.95 13.61
CA LYS A 73 -8.64 -2.67 14.32
C LYS A 73 -7.48 -3.47 13.76
N TRP A 74 -7.72 -4.73 13.38
CA TRP A 74 -6.69 -5.57 12.78
C TRP A 74 -6.22 -5.01 11.43
N ILE A 75 -7.15 -4.62 10.56
CA ILE A 75 -6.81 -4.01 9.25
C ILE A 75 -6.07 -2.69 9.43
N LEU A 76 -6.55 -1.79 10.30
CA LEU A 76 -5.90 -0.51 10.57
C LEU A 76 -4.49 -0.70 11.15
N SER A 77 -4.29 -1.66 12.06
CA SER A 77 -2.96 -1.99 12.59
C SER A 77 -2.02 -2.53 11.50
N ALA A 78 -2.55 -3.32 10.56
CA ALA A 78 -1.77 -3.84 9.43
C ALA A 78 -1.38 -2.73 8.45
N LEU A 79 -2.28 -1.77 8.22
CA LEU A 79 -2.02 -0.55 7.44
C LEU A 79 -0.93 0.31 8.08
N ASP A 80 -1.05 0.61 9.38
CA ASP A 80 -0.04 1.37 10.12
C ASP A 80 1.34 0.72 10.03
N LYS A 81 1.38 -0.61 10.18
CA LYS A 81 2.63 -1.37 10.08
C LYS A 81 3.23 -1.32 8.68
N ALA A 82 2.41 -1.49 7.64
CA ALA A 82 2.87 -1.41 6.25
C ALA A 82 3.37 0.01 5.91
N SER A 83 2.66 1.03 6.37
CA SER A 83 3.06 2.44 6.22
C SER A 83 4.39 2.73 6.90
N GLU A 84 4.59 2.24 8.12
CA GLU A 84 5.86 2.38 8.84
C GLU A 84 7.01 1.65 8.15
N ASP A 85 6.78 0.43 7.66
CA ASP A 85 7.78 -0.33 6.90
C ASP A 85 8.22 0.42 5.62
N ILE A 86 7.28 1.06 4.92
CA ILE A 86 7.59 1.93 3.76
C ILE A 86 8.39 3.15 4.20
N ARG A 87 8.00 3.83 5.29
CA ARG A 87 8.71 5.00 5.80
C ARG A 87 10.16 4.69 6.16
N ILE A 88 10.39 3.56 6.85
CA ILE A 88 11.73 3.04 7.15
C ILE A 88 12.48 2.73 5.85
N GLY A 89 11.80 2.14 4.86
CA GLY A 89 12.38 1.85 3.56
C GLY A 89 12.85 3.10 2.81
N LEU A 90 12.06 4.17 2.81
CA LEU A 90 12.35 5.44 2.15
C LEU A 90 13.54 6.20 2.76
N ALA A 91 13.97 5.84 3.97
CA ALA A 91 15.13 6.43 4.64
C ALA A 91 16.47 6.04 4.00
N ARG A 92 16.49 5.06 3.09
CA ARG A 92 17.69 4.64 2.37
C ARG A 92 17.71 5.20 0.93
N PRO A 93 18.90 5.32 0.32
CA PRO A 93 18.98 5.60 -1.12
C PRO A 93 18.25 4.55 -1.93
N LEU A 94 17.38 5.00 -2.83
CA LEU A 94 16.54 4.18 -3.68
C LEU A 94 16.56 4.76 -5.09
N PRO A 95 16.36 3.93 -6.14
CA PRO A 95 16.02 4.43 -7.46
C PRO A 95 14.82 5.38 -7.39
N VAL A 96 14.85 6.44 -8.19
CA VAL A 96 13.83 7.50 -8.20
C VAL A 96 12.42 6.92 -8.41
N ASN A 97 12.28 5.96 -9.32
CA ASN A 97 11.02 5.29 -9.60
C ASN A 97 10.47 4.53 -8.38
N VAL A 98 11.31 3.78 -7.67
CA VAL A 98 10.91 3.04 -6.45
C VAL A 98 10.42 3.99 -5.36
N ARG A 99 11.12 5.12 -5.19
CA ARG A 99 10.69 6.17 -4.24
C ARG A 99 9.32 6.71 -4.62
N HIS A 100 9.10 7.05 -5.90
CA HIS A 100 7.81 7.54 -6.36
C HIS A 100 6.67 6.53 -6.20
N LEU A 101 6.90 5.25 -6.48
CA LEU A 101 5.89 4.21 -6.26
C LEU A 101 5.49 4.10 -4.78
N ALA A 102 6.48 4.12 -3.88
CA ALA A 102 6.25 4.09 -2.43
C ALA A 102 5.49 5.32 -1.92
N GLU A 103 5.86 6.52 -2.38
CA GLU A 103 5.17 7.77 -2.04
C GLU A 103 3.74 7.79 -2.58
N ARG A 104 3.52 7.30 -3.81
CA ARG A 104 2.17 7.18 -4.40
C ARG A 104 1.30 6.20 -3.63
N ALA A 105 1.84 5.05 -3.22
CA ALA A 105 1.11 4.06 -2.43
C ALA A 105 0.64 4.64 -1.09
N GLN A 106 1.51 5.39 -0.42
CA GLN A 106 1.18 6.11 0.82
C GLN A 106 0.10 7.17 0.60
N ASN A 107 0.27 8.02 -0.41
CA ASN A 107 -0.67 9.10 -0.69
C ASN A 107 -2.07 8.58 -1.07
N LEU A 108 -2.13 7.56 -1.92
CA LEU A 108 -3.39 6.93 -2.31
C LEU A 108 -4.09 6.31 -1.09
N THR A 109 -3.35 5.54 -0.30
CA THR A 109 -3.91 4.86 0.88
C THR A 109 -4.42 5.85 1.92
N ASN A 110 -3.65 6.90 2.22
CA ASN A 110 -4.08 7.95 3.14
C ASN A 110 -5.32 8.69 2.64
N GLY A 111 -5.41 8.95 1.33
CA GLY A 111 -6.60 9.53 0.72
C GLY A 111 -7.84 8.64 0.88
N ILE A 112 -7.70 7.34 0.61
CA ILE A 112 -8.80 6.38 0.78
C ILE A 112 -9.25 6.29 2.24
N LEU A 113 -8.31 6.20 3.19
CA LEU A 113 -8.63 6.15 4.62
C LEU A 113 -9.35 7.41 5.10
N ALA A 114 -8.91 8.59 4.66
CA ALA A 114 -9.59 9.84 4.98
C ALA A 114 -11.04 9.84 4.46
N ASN A 115 -11.28 9.33 3.25
CA ASN A 115 -12.61 9.26 2.65
C ASN A 115 -13.51 8.25 3.37
N ILE A 116 -12.97 7.11 3.81
CA ILE A 116 -13.71 6.14 4.62
C ILE A 116 -14.13 6.76 5.96
N HIS A 117 -13.19 7.36 6.69
CA HIS A 117 -13.46 7.93 8.02
C HIS A 117 -14.36 9.17 8.00
N THR A 118 -14.37 9.95 6.91
CA THR A 118 -15.26 11.12 6.77
C THR A 118 -16.73 10.71 6.66
N ILE A 119 -17.02 9.47 6.28
CA ILE A 119 -18.38 8.96 6.07
C ILE A 119 -18.90 8.19 7.28
N ALA A 120 -18.00 7.68 8.13
CA ALA A 120 -18.34 7.02 9.38
C ALA A 120 -18.64 7.99 10.55
N ALA A 121 -18.47 9.30 10.35
CA ALA A 121 -18.72 10.37 11.33
C ALA A 121 -20.06 11.08 11.09
#